data_AF-A0A533B3X1-F1
#
_entry.id   AF-A0A533B3X1-F1
#
_cell.length_a   1.000
_cell.length_b   1.000
_cell.length_c   1.000
_cell.angle_alpha   90.00
_cell.angle_beta   90.00
_cell.angle_gamma   90.00
#
_symmetry.space_group_name_H-M   'P 1'
#
loop_
_entity.id
_entity.type
_entity.pdbx_description
1 polymer ?
#
loop_
_entity_poly.entity_id
_entity_poly.type
_entity_poly.pdbx_seq_one_letter_code
_entity_poly.pdbx_strand_id
1 'polypeptide(L)'
;MIQIRQTFAPLALTVLLVTGCAKPPTEQIEAAEKAIKEAQQSGAATYTAEEYAKLEGTLAALKKEVGDQDVKFALFRDYGKAEQLAASAKADGERVKTEAAKKKEEAKAAALQAQQVAQESVKSTLDLVAKAPVGKDRAALEAIKNDVDALKASLNQVQTALDKEDYPAAQTQAKAIHDKSQAVSTEIQNALAKVGKGKPSSSKKK
;
A
#
# COMPACT_ATOMS: atom_id res chain seq x y z
N MET A 1 -76.72 26.39 11.42
CA MET A 1 -77.26 27.73 11.75
C MET A 1 -76.33 28.41 12.72
N ILE A 2 -75.74 29.53 12.27
CA ILE A 2 -75.61 30.81 13.01
C ILE A 2 -74.67 30.82 14.23
N GLN A 3 -73.78 31.79 14.46
CA GLN A 3 -73.09 32.87 13.73
C GLN A 3 -72.10 33.43 14.78
N ILE A 4 -70.87 33.74 14.35
CA ILE A 4 -70.08 34.96 14.65
C ILE A 4 -70.13 35.57 16.08
N ARG A 5 -68.93 35.75 16.67
CA ARG A 5 -68.53 37.07 17.22
C ARG A 5 -67.01 37.25 17.25
N GLN A 6 -66.56 38.19 16.42
CA GLN A 6 -65.19 38.73 16.34
C GLN A 6 -64.78 39.40 17.65
N THR A 7 -63.50 39.26 18.02
CA THR A 7 -62.74 40.32 18.68
C THR A 7 -61.33 40.39 18.08
N PHE A 8 -60.92 41.63 17.82
CA PHE A 8 -59.67 42.08 17.22
C PHE A 8 -58.52 42.11 18.26
N ALA A 9 -57.28 42.01 17.74
CA ALA A 9 -56.00 42.52 18.26
C ALA A 9 -55.15 41.63 19.21
N PRO A 10 -53.80 41.74 19.22
CA PRO A 10 -52.88 42.26 18.20
C PRO A 10 -51.78 41.25 17.76
N LEU A 11 -51.29 41.50 16.56
CA LEU A 11 -49.92 41.31 16.06
C LEU A 11 -48.86 40.88 17.11
N ALA A 12 -48.75 39.57 17.38
CA ALA A 12 -47.55 38.99 17.95
C ALA A 12 -46.58 38.73 16.79
N LEU A 13 -45.68 39.69 16.55
CA LEU A 13 -44.48 39.49 15.75
C LEU A 13 -43.62 38.44 16.48
N THR A 14 -43.90 37.17 16.22
CA THR A 14 -43.01 36.05 16.55
C THR A 14 -41.76 36.27 15.72
N VAL A 15 -40.82 37.01 16.29
CA VAL A 15 -39.43 36.94 15.87
C VAL A 15 -39.00 35.51 16.14
N LEU A 16 -39.10 34.65 15.12
CA LEU A 16 -38.30 33.45 15.02
C LEU A 16 -36.85 33.94 14.93
N LEU A 17 -36.27 34.23 16.10
CA LEU A 17 -34.84 34.09 16.31
C LEU A 17 -34.56 32.61 16.11
N VAL A 18 -34.43 32.19 14.84
CA VAL A 18 -33.66 31.01 14.48
C VAL A 18 -32.25 31.35 14.95
N THR A 19 -32.01 31.05 16.22
CA THR A 19 -30.69 31.05 16.79
C THR A 19 -29.93 29.98 16.04
N GLY A 20 -29.25 30.39 14.97
CA GLY A 20 -28.09 29.67 14.46
C GLY A 20 -27.07 29.66 15.59
N CYS A 21 -27.30 28.80 16.59
CA CYS A 21 -26.33 28.54 17.62
C CYS A 21 -25.11 28.01 16.88
N ALA A 22 -24.07 28.84 16.79
CA ALA A 22 -22.76 28.48 16.26
C ALA A 22 -22.13 27.40 17.15
N LYS A 23 -22.68 26.19 17.06
CA LYS A 23 -22.13 24.97 17.61
C LYS A 23 -21.22 24.36 16.55
N PRO A 24 -20.10 23.75 16.95
CA PRO A 24 -19.22 23.08 16.02
C PRO A 24 -19.97 21.96 15.27
N PRO A 25 -19.61 21.67 14.00
CA PRO A 25 -20.22 20.63 13.18
C PRO A 25 -19.70 19.25 13.60
N THR A 26 -19.99 18.86 14.85
CA THR A 26 -19.42 17.68 15.51
C THR A 26 -19.69 16.40 14.74
N GLU A 27 -20.92 16.21 14.24
CA GLU A 27 -21.28 15.01 13.48
C GLU A 27 -20.47 14.90 12.18
N GLN A 28 -20.25 16.01 11.48
CA GLN A 28 -19.47 16.04 10.24
C GLN A 28 -17.99 15.78 10.54
N ILE A 29 -17.45 16.35 11.61
CA ILE A 29 -16.07 16.14 12.04
C ILE A 29 -15.85 14.67 12.42
N GLU A 30 -16.74 14.06 13.21
CA GLU A 30 -16.65 12.65 13.60
C GLU A 30 -16.76 11.73 12.37
N ALA A 31 -17.66 12.03 11.44
CA ALA A 31 -17.78 11.28 10.19
C ALA A 31 -16.51 11.38 9.33
N ALA A 32 -15.89 12.57 9.26
CA ALA A 32 -14.62 12.78 8.56
C ALA A 32 -13.47 12.00 9.22
N GLU A 33 -13.35 12.08 10.54
CA GLU A 33 -12.34 11.33 11.29
C GLU A 33 -12.51 9.82 11.13
N LYS A 34 -13.75 9.32 11.13
CA LYS A 34 -14.07 7.93 10.87
C LYS A 34 -13.65 7.52 9.46
N ALA A 35 -13.97 8.32 8.44
CA ALA A 35 -13.58 8.03 7.05
C ALA A 35 -12.05 7.97 6.88
N ILE A 36 -11.30 8.88 7.51
CA ILE A 36 -9.82 8.88 7.46
C ILE A 36 -9.25 7.65 8.18
N LYS A 37 -9.82 7.25 9.34
CA LYS A 37 -9.42 6.02 10.03
C LYS A 37 -9.69 4.77 9.18
N GLU A 38 -10.84 4.71 8.51
CA GLU A 38 -11.15 3.60 7.61
C GLU A 38 -10.20 3.55 6.40
N ALA A 39 -9.80 4.70 5.86
CA ALA A 39 -8.77 4.78 4.81
C ALA A 39 -7.40 4.30 5.34
N GLN A 40 -7.02 4.68 6.55
CA GLN A 40 -5.80 4.16 7.19
C GLN A 40 -5.83 2.64 7.31
N GLN A 41 -6.96 2.09 7.79
CA GLN A 41 -7.16 0.65 7.98
C GLN A 41 -7.17 -0.15 6.67
N SER A 42 -7.53 0.48 5.53
CA SER A 42 -7.40 -0.16 4.22
C SER A 42 -5.96 -0.17 3.69
N GLY A 43 -5.00 0.37 4.44
CA GLY A 43 -3.59 0.42 4.06
C GLY A 43 -3.24 1.64 3.21
N ALA A 44 -4.04 2.71 3.26
CA ALA A 44 -3.79 3.91 2.47
C ALA A 44 -2.39 4.51 2.66
N ALA A 45 -1.82 4.42 3.86
CA ALA A 45 -0.43 4.87 4.12
C ALA A 45 0.62 4.14 3.25
N THR A 46 0.34 2.89 2.87
CA THR A 46 1.25 2.07 2.04
C THR A 46 0.91 2.20 0.55
N TYR A 47 -0.38 2.14 0.20
CA TYR A 47 -0.82 1.99 -1.19
C TYR A 47 -1.21 3.33 -1.86
N THR A 48 -1.57 4.35 -1.08
CA THR A 48 -1.97 5.69 -1.54
C THR A 48 -1.35 6.76 -0.64
N ALA A 49 -0.03 6.68 -0.42
CA ALA A 49 0.68 7.47 0.59
C ALA A 49 0.50 8.99 0.39
N GLU A 50 0.53 9.46 -0.87
CA GLU A 50 0.36 10.88 -1.18
C GLU A 50 -1.06 11.36 -0.84
N GLU A 51 -2.08 10.59 -1.21
CA GLU A 51 -3.47 10.93 -0.93
C GLU A 51 -3.78 10.82 0.57
N TYR A 52 -3.18 9.85 1.26
CA TYR A 52 -3.29 9.72 2.71
C TYR A 52 -2.65 10.92 3.43
N ALA A 53 -1.47 11.38 3.01
CA ALA A 53 -0.83 12.57 3.57
C ALA A 53 -1.70 13.84 3.35
N LYS A 54 -2.41 13.94 2.21
CA LYS A 54 -3.38 15.02 1.99
C LYS A 54 -4.55 14.95 2.97
N LEU A 55 -5.07 13.75 3.27
CA LEU A 55 -6.11 13.57 4.30
C LEU A 55 -5.65 14.02 5.69
N GLU A 56 -4.43 13.66 6.08
CA GLU A 56 -3.84 14.10 7.35
C GLU A 56 -3.71 15.62 7.41
N GLY A 57 -3.30 16.24 6.30
CA GLY A 57 -3.27 17.71 6.14
C GLY A 57 -4.65 18.35 6.30
N THR A 58 -5.67 17.80 5.64
CA THR A 58 -7.05 18.29 5.76
C THR A 58 -7.59 18.13 7.19
N LEU A 59 -7.28 17.02 7.86
CA LEU A 59 -7.67 16.80 9.26
C LEU A 59 -7.00 17.81 10.21
N ALA A 60 -5.72 18.11 10.00
CA ALA A 60 -5.01 19.12 10.78
C ALA A 60 -5.61 20.52 10.54
N ALA A 61 -5.92 20.86 9.29
CA ALA A 61 -6.59 22.12 8.94
C ALA A 61 -7.98 22.24 9.57
N LEU A 62 -8.76 21.15 9.58
CA LEU A 62 -10.06 21.07 10.23
C LEU A 62 -9.95 21.32 11.73
N LYS A 63 -9.05 20.62 12.42
CA LYS A 63 -8.84 20.79 13.87
C LYS A 63 -8.39 22.20 14.22
N LYS A 64 -7.50 22.77 13.40
CA LYS A 64 -7.07 24.16 13.57
C LYS A 64 -8.24 25.12 13.41
N GLU A 65 -9.04 25.00 12.35
CA GLU A 65 -10.19 25.87 12.13
C GLU A 65 -11.19 25.79 13.29
N VAL A 66 -11.52 24.58 13.76
CA VAL A 66 -12.41 24.41 14.92
C VAL A 66 -11.84 25.11 16.16
N GLY A 67 -10.55 24.93 16.45
CA GLY A 67 -9.89 25.61 17.57
C GLY A 67 -9.87 27.14 17.43
N ASP A 68 -9.60 27.65 16.23
CA ASP A 68 -9.59 29.09 15.92
C ASP A 68 -11.00 29.71 16.07
N GLN A 69 -12.07 28.95 15.84
CA GLN A 69 -13.45 29.37 16.09
C GLN A 69 -13.84 29.26 17.57
N ASP A 70 -13.39 28.20 18.27
CA ASP A 70 -13.74 27.97 19.68
C ASP A 70 -13.23 29.08 20.61
N VAL A 71 -12.10 29.71 20.27
CA VAL A 71 -11.56 30.84 21.06
C VAL A 71 -12.32 32.16 20.84
N LYS A 72 -13.13 32.28 19.78
CA LYS A 72 -13.93 33.48 19.53
C LYS A 72 -15.15 33.50 20.43
N PHE A 73 -15.65 34.69 20.76
CA PHE A 73 -16.95 34.85 21.41
C PHE A 73 -18.04 34.21 20.54
N ALA A 74 -19.02 33.55 21.16
CA ALA A 74 -20.04 32.75 20.49
C ALA A 74 -20.79 33.50 19.36
N LEU A 75 -20.95 34.83 19.47
CA LEU A 75 -21.60 35.66 18.46
C LEU A 75 -20.74 35.94 17.20
N PHE A 76 -19.43 35.68 17.24
CA PHE A 76 -18.48 35.88 16.14
C PHE A 76 -17.94 34.57 15.55
N ARG A 77 -18.45 33.42 15.98
CA ARG A 77 -18.04 32.11 15.48
C ARG A 77 -18.72 31.82 14.14
N ASP A 78 -17.95 31.29 13.20
CA ASP A 78 -18.43 30.79 11.91
C ASP A 78 -17.73 29.46 11.60
N TYR A 79 -18.48 28.37 11.68
CA TYR A 79 -17.96 27.03 11.40
C TYR A 79 -18.16 26.60 9.94
N GLY A 80 -18.62 27.46 9.02
CA GLY A 80 -18.85 27.08 7.63
C GLY A 80 -17.61 26.50 6.95
N LYS A 81 -16.43 27.03 7.25
CA LYS A 81 -15.16 26.47 6.76
C LYS A 81 -14.83 25.13 7.40
N ALA A 82 -15.11 24.93 8.69
CA ALA A 82 -14.94 23.64 9.35
C ALA A 82 -15.89 22.58 8.76
N GLU A 83 -17.13 22.96 8.45
CA GLU A 83 -18.10 22.07 7.79
C GLU A 83 -17.63 21.66 6.40
N GLN A 84 -17.13 22.62 5.60
CA GLN A 84 -16.56 22.33 4.27
C GLN A 84 -15.33 21.40 4.36
N LEU A 85 -14.42 21.67 5.31
CA LEU A 85 -13.24 20.82 5.52
C LEU A 85 -13.63 19.41 5.97
N ALA A 86 -14.63 19.27 6.85
CA ALA A 86 -15.14 17.97 7.28
C ALA A 86 -15.81 17.21 6.13
N ALA A 87 -16.63 17.88 5.31
CA ALA A 87 -17.25 17.27 4.14
C ALA A 87 -16.20 16.79 3.12
N SER A 88 -15.17 17.60 2.84
CA SER A 88 -14.06 17.22 1.96
C SER A 88 -13.28 16.03 2.52
N ALA A 89 -12.90 16.09 3.81
CA ALA A 89 -12.16 15.01 4.47
C ALA A 89 -12.93 13.68 4.47
N LYS A 90 -14.26 13.72 4.64
CA LYS A 90 -15.11 12.54 4.53
C LYS A 90 -15.10 11.97 3.11
N ALA A 91 -15.39 12.79 2.10
CA ALA A 91 -15.47 12.35 0.71
C ALA A 91 -14.11 11.83 0.20
N ASP A 92 -13.03 12.55 0.49
CA ASP A 92 -11.68 12.11 0.15
C ASP A 92 -11.30 10.84 0.93
N GLY A 93 -11.69 10.71 2.20
CA GLY A 93 -11.45 9.51 3.00
C GLY A 93 -12.09 8.27 2.39
N GLU A 94 -13.35 8.36 1.98
CA GLU A 94 -14.07 7.27 1.30
C GLU A 94 -13.45 6.91 -0.06
N ARG A 95 -13.01 7.92 -0.82
CA ARG A 95 -12.31 7.74 -2.09
C ARG A 95 -10.96 7.04 -1.90
N VAL A 96 -10.11 7.56 -1.02
CA VAL A 96 -8.78 6.99 -0.72
C VAL A 96 -8.90 5.58 -0.16
N LYS A 97 -9.90 5.30 0.68
CA LYS A 97 -10.18 3.94 1.16
C LYS A 97 -10.39 2.96 -0.01
N THR A 98 -11.21 3.36 -0.98
CA THR A 98 -11.52 2.56 -2.17
C THR A 98 -10.29 2.38 -3.07
N GLU A 99 -9.54 3.46 -3.29
CA GLU A 99 -8.31 3.42 -4.09
C GLU A 99 -7.23 2.55 -3.44
N ALA A 100 -7.05 2.64 -2.13
CA ALA A 100 -6.12 1.81 -1.37
C ALA A 100 -6.50 0.32 -1.45
N ALA A 101 -7.78 -0.02 -1.31
CA ALA A 101 -8.25 -1.40 -1.46
C ALA A 101 -7.97 -1.95 -2.87
N LYS A 102 -8.23 -1.15 -3.91
CA LYS A 102 -7.92 -1.51 -5.30
C LYS A 102 -6.43 -1.73 -5.51
N LYS A 103 -5.59 -0.77 -5.10
CA LYS A 103 -4.13 -0.87 -5.23
C LYS A 103 -3.54 -2.02 -4.40
N LYS A 104 -4.13 -2.34 -3.25
CA LYS A 104 -3.75 -3.51 -2.44
C LYS A 104 -3.99 -4.81 -3.20
N GLU A 105 -5.14 -4.94 -3.89
CA GLU A 105 -5.43 -6.14 -4.70
C GLU A 105 -4.52 -6.24 -5.92
N GLU A 106 -4.23 -5.11 -6.59
CA GLU A 106 -3.23 -5.06 -7.67
C GLU A 106 -1.84 -5.46 -7.19
N ALA A 107 -1.42 -4.97 -6.01
CA ALA A 107 -0.15 -5.33 -5.40
C ALA A 107 -0.10 -6.81 -5.03
N LYS A 108 -1.20 -7.39 -4.53
CA LYS A 108 -1.31 -8.82 -4.26
C LYS A 108 -1.12 -9.66 -5.52
N ALA A 109 -1.83 -9.31 -6.60
CA ALA A 109 -1.70 -10.00 -7.88
C ALA A 109 -0.25 -9.92 -8.40
N ALA A 110 0.37 -8.75 -8.32
CA ALA A 110 1.75 -8.53 -8.74
C ALA A 110 2.78 -9.27 -7.85
N ALA A 111 2.52 -9.39 -6.55
CA ALA A 111 3.34 -10.17 -5.63
C ALA A 111 3.28 -11.68 -5.91
N LEU A 112 2.08 -12.22 -6.19
CA LEU A 112 1.90 -13.62 -6.58
C LEU A 112 2.58 -13.93 -7.91
N GLN A 113 2.46 -13.03 -8.90
CA GLN A 113 3.18 -13.14 -10.17
C GLN A 113 4.70 -13.14 -9.95
N ALA A 114 5.22 -12.21 -9.15
CA ALA A 114 6.66 -12.14 -8.84
C ALA A 114 7.15 -13.41 -8.12
N GLN A 115 6.35 -13.94 -7.17
CA GLN A 115 6.65 -15.20 -6.49
C GLN A 115 6.76 -16.36 -7.48
N GLN A 116 5.81 -16.48 -8.42
CA GLN A 116 5.85 -17.54 -9.44
C GLN A 116 7.11 -17.43 -10.32
N VAL A 117 7.43 -16.23 -10.80
CA VAL A 117 8.63 -15.98 -11.60
C VAL A 117 9.91 -16.34 -10.82
N ALA A 118 9.96 -16.00 -9.53
CA ALA A 118 11.07 -16.37 -8.66
C ALA A 118 11.19 -17.90 -8.49
N GLN A 119 10.08 -18.61 -8.27
CA GLN A 119 10.05 -20.07 -8.16
C GLN A 119 10.53 -20.75 -9.45
N GLU A 120 10.06 -20.28 -10.61
CA GLU A 120 10.47 -20.79 -11.92
C GLU A 120 11.97 -20.56 -12.16
N SER A 121 12.49 -19.41 -11.76
CA SER A 121 13.92 -19.08 -11.88
C SER A 121 14.78 -19.99 -11.01
N VAL A 122 14.41 -20.19 -9.74
CA VAL A 122 15.12 -21.10 -8.84
C VAL A 122 15.09 -22.54 -9.37
N LYS A 123 13.94 -22.98 -9.91
CA LYS A 123 13.81 -24.30 -10.54
C LYS A 123 14.73 -24.43 -11.76
N SER A 124 14.77 -23.43 -12.64
CA SER A 124 15.66 -23.41 -13.79
C SER A 124 17.14 -23.48 -13.39
N THR A 125 17.54 -22.73 -12.35
CA THR A 125 18.89 -22.78 -11.80
C THR A 125 19.22 -24.17 -11.25
N LEU A 126 18.30 -24.81 -10.52
CA LEU A 126 18.47 -26.19 -10.04
C LEU A 126 18.72 -27.18 -11.19
N ASP A 127 17.96 -27.07 -12.28
CA ASP A 127 18.13 -27.92 -13.46
C ASP A 127 19.51 -27.72 -14.13
N LEU A 128 20.03 -26.49 -14.12
CA LEU A 128 21.39 -26.20 -14.61
C LEU A 128 22.47 -26.80 -13.70
N VAL A 129 22.29 -26.72 -12.38
CA VAL A 129 23.20 -27.35 -11.40
C VAL A 129 23.23 -28.87 -11.61
N ALA A 130 22.09 -29.50 -11.84
CA ALA A 130 22.00 -30.94 -12.07
C ALA A 130 22.72 -31.39 -13.36
N LYS A 131 22.80 -30.52 -14.37
CA LYS A 131 23.52 -30.77 -15.63
C LYS A 131 25.02 -30.50 -15.53
N ALA A 132 25.50 -29.90 -14.45
CA ALA A 132 26.89 -29.50 -14.34
C ALA A 132 27.84 -30.68 -14.06
N PRO A 133 28.97 -30.78 -14.78
CA PRO A 133 29.91 -31.87 -14.62
C PRO A 133 30.63 -31.76 -13.28
N VAL A 134 30.57 -32.83 -12.48
CA VAL A 134 31.10 -32.92 -11.10
C VAL A 134 32.63 -33.04 -11.01
N GLY A 135 33.36 -32.81 -12.10
CA GLY A 135 34.79 -33.06 -12.24
C GLY A 135 35.67 -32.01 -11.55
N LYS A 136 36.49 -31.31 -12.35
CA LYS A 136 37.54 -30.40 -11.86
C LYS A 136 37.01 -29.17 -11.10
N ASP A 137 35.73 -28.85 -11.28
CA ASP A 137 35.08 -27.66 -10.72
C ASP A 137 34.17 -27.99 -9.52
N ARG A 138 34.41 -29.11 -8.83
CA ARG A 138 33.60 -29.55 -7.67
C ARG A 138 33.41 -28.45 -6.62
N ALA A 139 34.45 -27.66 -6.31
CA ALA A 139 34.35 -26.58 -5.33
C ALA A 139 33.39 -25.46 -5.78
N ALA A 140 33.42 -25.08 -7.06
CA ALA A 140 32.50 -24.09 -7.61
C ALA A 140 31.06 -24.62 -7.64
N LEU A 141 30.88 -25.90 -7.96
CA LEU A 141 29.56 -26.55 -7.96
C LEU A 141 28.94 -26.62 -6.56
N GLU A 142 29.73 -26.91 -5.53
CA GLU A 142 29.25 -26.92 -4.13
C GLU A 142 28.88 -25.51 -3.64
N ALA A 143 29.65 -24.48 -4.02
CA ALA A 143 29.28 -23.08 -3.73
C ALA A 143 27.93 -22.71 -4.38
N ILE A 144 27.76 -23.05 -5.66
CA ILE A 144 26.52 -22.80 -6.39
C ILE A 144 25.32 -23.54 -5.76
N LYS A 145 25.50 -24.78 -5.29
CA LYS A 145 24.44 -25.51 -4.57
C LYS A 145 24.01 -24.78 -3.30
N ASN A 146 24.97 -24.29 -2.52
CA ASN A 146 24.67 -23.51 -1.32
C ASN A 146 23.90 -22.24 -1.65
N ASP A 147 24.26 -21.54 -2.73
CA ASP A 147 23.55 -20.35 -3.19
C ASP A 147 22.10 -20.68 -3.59
N VAL A 148 21.90 -21.80 -4.29
CA VAL A 148 20.55 -22.25 -4.68
C VAL A 148 19.71 -22.66 -3.47
N ASP A 149 20.30 -23.31 -2.46
CA ASP A 149 19.58 -23.61 -1.22
C ASP A 149 19.23 -22.34 -0.43
N ALA A 150 20.11 -21.33 -0.44
CA ALA A 150 19.80 -20.00 0.11
C ALA A 150 18.65 -19.31 -0.67
N LEU A 151 18.56 -19.48 -1.99
CA LEU A 151 17.45 -18.98 -2.80
C LEU A 151 16.12 -19.67 -2.45
N LYS A 152 16.13 -21.00 -2.21
CA LYS A 152 14.94 -21.71 -1.71
C LYS A 152 14.50 -21.20 -0.35
N ALA A 153 15.44 -20.97 0.56
CA ALA A 153 15.13 -20.38 1.87
C ALA A 153 14.53 -18.98 1.72
N SER A 154 15.02 -18.18 0.76
CA SER A 154 14.50 -16.84 0.47
C SER A 154 13.06 -16.89 -0.08
N LEU A 155 12.66 -17.93 -0.82
CA LEU A 155 11.27 -18.10 -1.25
C LEU A 155 10.29 -18.26 -0.08
N ASN A 156 10.73 -18.83 1.06
CA ASN A 156 9.90 -18.88 2.27
C ASN A 156 9.67 -17.49 2.88
N GLN A 157 10.63 -16.57 2.71
CA GLN A 157 10.47 -15.19 3.16
C GLN A 157 9.43 -14.45 2.31
N VAL A 158 9.41 -14.70 0.99
CA VAL A 158 8.36 -14.19 0.10
C VAL A 158 6.99 -14.70 0.54
N GLN A 159 6.87 -16.00 0.85
CA GLN A 159 5.60 -16.56 1.36
C GLN A 159 5.20 -15.90 2.68
N THR A 160 6.14 -15.71 3.60
CA THR A 160 5.88 -15.03 4.88
C THR A 160 5.40 -13.59 4.68
N ALA A 161 5.95 -12.86 3.70
CA ALA A 161 5.51 -11.51 3.38
C ALA A 161 4.10 -11.50 2.77
N LEU A 162 3.78 -12.47 1.89
CA LEU A 162 2.43 -12.66 1.34
C LEU A 162 1.41 -12.98 2.43
N ASP A 163 1.74 -13.86 3.37
CA ASP A 163 0.87 -14.25 4.49
C ASP A 163 0.59 -13.08 5.44
N LYS A 164 1.53 -12.13 5.54
CA LYS A 164 1.39 -10.87 6.29
C LYS A 164 0.72 -9.75 5.49
N GLU A 165 0.32 -10.03 4.25
CA GLU A 165 -0.19 -9.04 3.29
C GLU A 165 0.77 -7.87 3.01
N ASP A 166 2.07 -8.07 3.25
CA ASP A 166 3.13 -7.12 2.89
C ASP A 166 3.57 -7.38 1.44
N TYR A 167 2.67 -7.07 0.52
CA TYR A 167 2.85 -7.29 -0.91
C TYR A 167 4.08 -6.55 -1.48
N PRO A 168 4.38 -5.29 -1.08
CA PRO A 168 5.61 -4.61 -1.53
C PRO A 168 6.90 -5.34 -1.11
N ALA A 169 6.96 -5.84 0.14
CA ALA A 169 8.11 -6.63 0.58
C ALA A 169 8.21 -7.96 -0.18
N ALA A 170 7.07 -8.64 -0.39
CA ALA A 170 7.01 -9.88 -1.15
C ALA A 170 7.53 -9.68 -2.59
N GLN A 171 7.09 -8.63 -3.29
CA GLN A 171 7.58 -8.29 -4.63
C GLN A 171 9.08 -8.01 -4.66
N THR A 172 9.58 -7.22 -3.69
CA THR A 172 11.00 -6.86 -3.61
C THR A 172 11.87 -8.09 -3.39
N GLN A 173 11.47 -8.96 -2.46
CA GLN A 173 12.17 -10.20 -2.17
C GLN A 173 12.12 -11.17 -3.35
N ALA A 174 10.95 -11.35 -3.99
CA ALA A 174 10.80 -12.20 -5.15
C ALA A 174 11.66 -11.74 -6.33
N LYS A 175 11.70 -10.43 -6.60
CA LYS A 175 12.59 -9.85 -7.61
C LYS A 175 14.06 -10.10 -7.29
N ALA A 176 14.48 -9.90 -6.04
CA ALA A 176 15.85 -10.18 -5.63
C ALA A 176 16.23 -11.67 -5.81
N ILE A 177 15.29 -12.60 -5.59
CA ILE A 177 15.50 -14.03 -5.84
C ILE A 177 15.64 -14.30 -7.33
N HIS A 178 14.77 -13.72 -8.16
CA HIS A 178 14.87 -13.82 -9.62
C HIS A 178 16.25 -13.34 -10.11
N ASP A 179 16.66 -12.14 -9.71
CA ASP A 179 17.92 -11.53 -10.18
C ASP A 179 19.14 -12.36 -9.74
N LYS A 180 19.15 -12.87 -8.50
CA LYS A 180 20.19 -13.79 -8.03
C LYS A 180 20.16 -15.12 -8.77
N SER A 181 18.98 -15.69 -9.04
CA SER A 181 18.85 -16.94 -9.79
C SER A 181 19.39 -16.79 -11.21
N GLN A 182 19.15 -15.64 -11.86
CA GLN A 182 19.73 -15.33 -13.16
C GLN A 182 21.26 -15.22 -13.10
N ALA A 183 21.82 -14.51 -12.11
CA ALA A 183 23.26 -14.40 -11.93
C ALA A 183 23.91 -15.79 -11.75
N VAL A 184 23.38 -16.61 -10.85
CA VAL A 184 23.87 -17.98 -10.62
C VAL A 184 23.74 -18.84 -11.89
N SER A 185 22.62 -18.73 -12.62
CA SER A 185 22.43 -19.44 -13.89
C SER A 185 23.48 -19.06 -14.93
N THR A 186 23.83 -17.78 -15.04
CA THR A 186 24.90 -17.30 -15.91
C THR A 186 26.27 -17.81 -15.48
N GLU A 187 26.57 -17.84 -14.18
CA GLU A 187 27.82 -18.39 -13.65
C GLU A 187 27.96 -19.88 -13.98
N ILE A 188 26.88 -20.67 -13.80
CA ILE A 188 26.85 -22.09 -14.18
C ILE A 188 27.16 -22.22 -15.67
N GLN A 189 26.44 -21.51 -16.54
CA GLN A 189 26.64 -21.59 -17.99
C GLN A 189 28.08 -21.23 -18.41
N ASN A 190 28.66 -20.21 -17.79
CA ASN A 190 30.05 -19.81 -18.02
C ASN A 190 31.04 -20.89 -17.56
N ALA A 191 30.78 -21.55 -16.43
CA ALA A 191 31.57 -22.67 -15.96
C ALA A 191 31.47 -23.86 -16.94
N LEU A 192 30.26 -24.21 -17.40
CA LEU A 192 30.04 -25.27 -18.40
C LEU A 192 30.79 -25.01 -19.71
N ALA A 193 30.76 -23.77 -20.20
CA ALA A 193 31.44 -23.39 -21.44
C ALA A 193 32.97 -23.53 -21.34
N LYS A 194 33.56 -23.30 -20.16
CA LYS A 194 35.00 -23.49 -19.92
C LYS A 194 35.38 -24.98 -19.93
N VAL A 195 34.52 -25.86 -19.43
CA VAL A 195 34.73 -27.32 -19.46
C VAL A 195 34.65 -27.86 -20.89
N GLY A 196 33.71 -27.36 -21.71
CA GLY A 196 33.55 -27.76 -23.12
C GLY A 196 34.71 -27.38 -24.06
N LYS A 197 35.48 -26.34 -23.73
CA LYS A 197 36.64 -25.87 -24.54
C LYS A 197 37.99 -26.51 -24.14
N GLY A 198 38.01 -27.39 -23.14
CA GLY A 198 39.21 -27.95 -22.52
C GLY A 198 39.83 -29.18 -23.20
N LYS A 199 39.77 -29.34 -24.53
CA LYS A 199 40.53 -30.40 -25.23
C LYS A 199 41.26 -29.88 -26.48
N PRO A 200 42.39 -29.16 -26.33
CA PRO A 200 43.44 -29.25 -27.34
C PRO A 200 44.11 -30.63 -27.17
N SER A 201 43.94 -31.51 -28.15
CA SER A 201 44.69 -32.76 -28.22
C SER A 201 46.18 -32.45 -28.28
N SER A 202 46.90 -32.76 -27.21
CA SER A 202 48.36 -32.86 -27.26
C SER A 202 48.75 -34.12 -28.05
N SER A 203 48.61 -34.10 -29.37
CA SER A 203 49.21 -35.10 -30.25
C SER A 203 50.69 -34.77 -30.41
N LYS A 204 51.45 -35.32 -29.47
CA LYS A 204 52.87 -35.64 -29.46
C LYS A 204 53.40 -35.91 -30.88
N LYS A 205 54.17 -34.99 -31.45
CA LYS A 205 55.02 -35.25 -32.62
C LYS A 205 56.34 -35.83 -32.08
N LYS A 206 56.55 -37.13 -32.31
CA LYS A 206 57.85 -37.79 -32.25
C LYS A 206 58.15 -38.31 -33.64
#